data_AF-A0A132U7T0-F1
#
_entry.id   AF-A0A132U7T0-F1
#
_cell.length_a   1.000
_cell.length_b   1.000
_cell.length_c   1.000
_cell.angle_alpha   90.00
_cell.angle_beta   90.00
_cell.angle_gamma   90.00
#
_symmetry.space_group_name_H-M   'P 1'
#
loop_
_entity.id
_entity.type
_entity.pdbx_description
1 polymer ?
#
loop_
_entity_poly.entity_id
_entity_poly.type
_entity_poly.pdbx_seq_one_letter_code
_entity_poly.pdbx_strand_id
1 'polypeptide(L)' 'MKSGYGRYLSGYNFQLIFNDGAIEFYEDGFVIAVKYGAAVVNADDGNGNTISYTILVDRQ' A
#
# COMPACT_ATOMS: atom_id res chain seq x y z
N MET A 1 2.99 -6.31 8.19
CA MET A 1 2.34 -7.36 7.35
C MET A 1 3.40 -8.37 6.91
N LYS A 2 2.99 -9.59 6.58
CA LYS A 2 3.89 -10.71 6.28
C LYS A 2 4.19 -10.81 4.78
N SER A 3 5.41 -11.15 4.38
CA SER A 3 5.71 -11.45 2.96
C SER A 3 4.75 -12.52 2.42
N GLY A 4 4.25 -12.33 1.20
CA GLY A 4 3.21 -13.13 0.55
C GLY A 4 1.77 -12.74 0.93
N TYR A 5 1.56 -11.89 1.93
CA TYR A 5 0.22 -11.42 2.29
C TYR A 5 -0.22 -10.31 1.34
N GLY A 6 -1.43 -10.43 0.79
CA GLY A 6 -2.04 -9.41 -0.05
C GLY A 6 -3.37 -8.90 0.52
N ARG A 7 -3.69 -7.63 0.27
CA ARG A 7 -5.00 -7.06 0.60
C ARG A 7 -5.36 -5.89 -0.30
N TYR A 8 -6.64 -5.59 -0.39
CA TYR A 8 -7.13 -4.33 -0.95
C TYR A 8 -7.05 -3.20 0.07
N LEU A 9 -6.63 -2.03 -0.38
CA LEU A 9 -6.79 -0.77 0.34
C LEU A 9 -8.16 -0.17 0.01
N SER A 10 -8.74 0.57 0.95
CA SER A 10 -9.96 1.33 0.69
C SER A 10 -9.63 2.64 -0.02
N GLY A 11 -10.57 3.16 -0.80
CA GLY A 11 -10.45 4.43 -1.49
C GLY A 11 -10.33 4.28 -3.00
N TYR A 12 -9.98 5.39 -3.65
CA TYR A 12 -9.92 5.54 -5.11
C TYR A 12 -8.67 6.33 -5.51
N ASN A 13 -8.38 6.41 -6.82
CA ASN A 13 -7.30 7.24 -7.38
C ASN A 13 -5.96 7.06 -6.65
N PHE A 14 -5.56 5.80 -6.48
CA PHE A 14 -4.41 5.47 -5.66
C PHE A 14 -3.10 6.01 -6.26
N GLN A 15 -2.22 6.47 -5.38
CA GLN A 15 -0.90 6.96 -5.74
C GLN A 15 0.17 6.35 -4.85
N LEU A 16 1.13 5.66 -5.44
CA LEU A 16 2.31 5.18 -4.74
C LEU A 16 3.27 6.36 -4.49
N ILE A 17 3.46 6.72 -3.23
CA ILE A 17 4.31 7.85 -2.82
C ILE A 17 5.74 7.38 -2.57
N PHE A 18 5.87 6.23 -1.90
CA PHE A 18 7.16 5.66 -1.54
C PHE A 18 7.08 4.14 -1.50
N ASN A 19 8.14 3.47 -1.93
CA ASN A 19 8.32 2.03 -1.79
C ASN A 19 9.81 1.68 -1.84
N ASP A 20 10.36 1.07 -0.80
CA ASP A 20 11.74 0.54 -0.78
C ASP A 20 11.85 -0.88 -1.42
N GLY A 21 10.78 -1.29 -2.09
CA GLY A 21 10.57 -2.62 -2.64
C GLY A 21 9.88 -3.58 -1.66
N ALA A 22 9.37 -3.09 -0.53
CA ALA A 22 8.63 -3.90 0.43
C ALA A 22 7.33 -4.49 -0.13
N ILE A 23 6.70 -3.82 -1.10
CA ILE A 23 5.43 -4.26 -1.69
C ILE A 23 5.45 -4.27 -3.22
N GLU A 24 4.57 -5.09 -3.79
CA GLU A 24 3.99 -4.89 -5.12
C GLU A 24 2.66 -4.15 -4.96
N PHE A 25 2.42 -3.16 -5.81
CA PHE A 25 1.25 -2.30 -5.77
C PHE A 25 0.57 -2.27 -7.14
N TYR A 26 -0.74 -2.49 -7.16
CA TYR A 26 -1.56 -2.50 -8.37
C TYR A 26 -2.50 -1.29 -8.39
N GLU A 27 -2.83 -0.81 -9.58
CA GLU A 27 -3.62 0.43 -9.77
C GLU A 27 -5.03 0.36 -9.18
N ASP A 28 -5.58 -0.84 -8.99
CA ASP A 28 -6.88 -1.09 -8.37
C ASP A 28 -6.86 -1.03 -6.82
N GLY A 29 -5.70 -0.70 -6.23
CA GLY A 29 -5.53 -0.62 -4.78
C GLY A 29 -5.14 -1.93 -4.12
N PHE A 30 -4.89 -3.00 -4.89
CA PHE A 30 -4.34 -4.24 -4.34
C PHE A 30 -2.84 -4.07 -4.00
N VAL A 31 -2.45 -4.57 -2.82
CA VAL A 31 -1.05 -4.59 -2.37
C VAL A 31 -0.64 -6.00 -1.98
N ILE A 32 0.57 -6.41 -2.34
CA ILE A 32 1.19 -7.68 -1.91
C ILE A 32 2.51 -7.37 -1.22
N ALA A 33 2.75 -7.92 -0.03
CA ALA A 33 4.03 -7.79 0.64
C ALA A 33 5.08 -8.73 0.04
N VAL A 34 6.26 -8.21 -0.23
CA VAL A 34 7.37 -8.90 -0.89
C VAL A 34 8.52 -9.16 0.08
N LYS A 35 9.07 -8.11 0.68
CA LYS A 35 10.21 -8.19 1.61
C LYS A 35 10.06 -7.18 2.74
N TYR A 36 10.88 -7.33 3.78
CA TYR A 36 10.95 -6.35 4.86
C TYR A 36 11.23 -4.94 4.33
N GLY A 37 10.47 -3.98 4.84
CA GLY A 37 10.61 -2.57 4.50
C GLY A 37 9.30 -1.81 4.69
N ALA A 38 9.21 -0.67 4.01
CA ALA A 38 8.08 0.24 4.10
C ALA A 38 7.63 0.78 2.74
N ALA A 39 6.33 1.04 2.66
CA ALA A 39 5.72 1.75 1.55
C ALA A 39 4.65 2.73 2.04
N VAL A 40 4.42 3.78 1.25
CA VAL A 40 3.37 4.77 1.48
C VAL A 40 2.51 4.88 0.23
N VAL A 41 1.21 4.69 0.41
CA VAL A 41 0.20 4.83 -0.64
C VAL A 41 -0.82 5.87 -0.20
N ASN A 42 -1.14 6.81 -1.08
CA ASN A 42 -2.27 7.71 -0.87
C ASN A 42 -3.46 7.26 -1.70
N ALA A 43 -4.66 7.56 -1.22
CA ALA A 43 -5.93 7.32 -1.92
C ALA A 43 -6.89 8.49 -1.65
N ASP A 44 -7.90 8.65 -2.49
CA ASP A 44 -9.05 9.52 -2.25
C ASP A 44 -10.15 8.74 -1.51
N ASP A 45 -10.84 9.37 -0.56
CA ASP A 45 -11.96 8.77 0.18
C ASP A 45 -13.31 8.80 -0.57
N GLY A 46 -13.35 9.40 -1.76
CA GLY A 46 -14.53 9.65 -2.58
C GLY A 46 -15.23 10.99 -2.27
N ASN A 47 -14.76 11.72 -1.25
CA ASN A 47 -15.29 13.03 -0.84
C ASN A 47 -14.24 14.14 -1.04
N GLY A 48 -13.12 13.85 -1.71
CA GLY A 48 -12.04 14.79 -1.96
C GLY A 48 -11.03 14.90 -0.81
N ASN A 49 -11.08 13.99 0.18
CA ASN A 49 -10.03 13.90 1.19
C ASN A 49 -9.00 12.85 0.82
N THR A 50 -7.75 13.08 1.20
CA THR A 50 -6.67 12.11 1.04
C THR A 50 -6.58 11.18 2.25
N ILE A 51 -6.65 9.88 2.00
CA ILE A 51 -6.28 8.80 2.91
C ILE A 51 -4.81 8.46 2.69
N SER A 52 -4.02 8.36 3.76
CA SER A 52 -2.63 7.91 3.67
C SER A 52 -2.44 6.57 4.37
N TYR A 53 -1.93 5.60 3.64
CA TYR A 53 -1.60 4.27 4.12
C TYR A 53 -0.10 4.13 4.30
N THR A 54 0.34 3.89 5.53
CA THR A 54 1.69 3.39 5.82
C THR A 54 1.66 1.88 5.89
N ILE A 55 2.41 1.23 5.01
CA ILE A 55 2.51 -0.22 4.94
C ILE A 55 3.89 -0.61 5.43
N LEU A 56 3.94 -1.36 6.53
CA LEU A 56 5.16 -1.94 7.09
C LEU A 56 5.14 -3.43 6.86
N VAL A 57 6.18 -3.97 6.24
CA VAL A 57 6.37 -5.41 6.04
C VAL A 57 7.42 -5.89 7.03
N ASP A 58 7.09 -6.87 7.85
CA ASP A 58 7.93 -7.32 8.97
C ASP A 58 8.98 -8.35 8.53
N ARG A 59 10.13 -8.37 9.22
CA ARG A 59 11.09 -9.49 9.12
C ARG A 59 10.46 -10.64 9.91
N GLN A 60 9.92 -11.63 9.20
CA GLN A 60 9.62 -12.91 9.82
C GLN A 60 10.89 -13.74 9.99
#